data_AF-H3BWG4-F1
#
_entry.id   AF-H3BWG4-F1
#
_cell.length_a   1.000
_cell.length_b   1.000
_cell.length_c   1.000
_cell.angle_alpha   90.00
_cell.angle_beta   90.00
_cell.angle_gamma   90.00
#
_symmetry.space_group_name_H-M   'P 1'
#
loop_
_entity.id
_entity.type
_entity.pdbx_description
1 polymer ?
#
loop_
_entity_poly.entity_id
_entity_poly.type
_entity_poly.pdbx_seq_one_letter_code
_entity_poly.pdbx_strand_id
1 'polypeptide(L)'
;KEVISDSSQAEVANLDPGQSYCFVVAAFIPSRPKATQQGALSRQLCLQRGSDVLQELSLEAWILIVLTVATIIIIAAIVLYCKCCRHRNRNLHTTQSSSPI
;
A
#
# COMPACT_ATOMS: atom_id res chain seq x y z
N LYS A 1 -13.74 25.31 10.74
CA LYS A 1 -13.95 25.42 12.19
C LYS A 1 -12.63 25.85 12.82
N GLU A 2 -12.61 26.90 13.63
CA GLU A 2 -11.39 27.38 14.30
C GLU A 2 -11.33 26.80 15.72
N VAL A 3 -10.14 26.39 16.14
CA VAL A 3 -9.87 25.85 17.47
C VAL A 3 -8.64 26.57 18.02
N ILE A 4 -8.78 27.17 19.18
CA ILE A 4 -7.69 27.82 19.91
C ILE A 4 -7.27 26.87 21.03
N SER A 5 -5.97 26.61 21.14
CA SER A 5 -5.37 25.79 22.19
C SER A 5 -4.25 26.56 22.87
N ASP A 6 -4.16 26.43 24.19
CA ASP A 6 -3.09 27.02 25.00
C ASP A 6 -1.82 26.14 25.03
N SER A 7 -1.84 25.00 24.32
CA SER A 7 -0.70 24.08 24.21
C SER A 7 -0.29 23.86 22.75
N SER A 8 0.87 23.21 22.54
CA SER A 8 1.32 22.80 21.20
C SER A 8 0.47 21.68 20.57
N GLN A 9 -0.50 21.13 21.31
CA GLN A 9 -1.40 20.09 20.86
C GLN A 9 -2.85 20.59 20.92
N ALA A 10 -3.64 20.24 19.91
CA ALA A 10 -5.05 20.57 19.84
C ALA A 10 -5.82 19.36 19.31
N GLU A 11 -6.86 18.95 20.02
CA GLU A 11 -7.76 17.91 19.57
C GLU A 11 -8.93 18.55 18.80
N VAL A 12 -9.10 18.15 17.55
CA VAL A 12 -10.21 18.61 16.71
C VAL A 12 -11.30 17.54 16.75
N ALA A 13 -12.25 17.71 17.68
CA ALA A 13 -13.38 16.80 17.85
C ALA A 13 -14.50 17.03 16.82
N ASN A 14 -15.33 16.00 16.61
CA ASN A 14 -16.48 15.98 15.69
C ASN A 14 -16.08 16.13 14.21
N LEU A 15 -15.07 15.38 13.79
CA LEU A 15 -14.79 15.16 12.38
C LEU A 15 -15.72 14.06 11.87
N ASP A 16 -16.31 14.26 10.69
CA ASP A 16 -17.20 13.30 10.06
C ASP A 16 -16.40 12.06 9.66
N PRO A 17 -16.83 10.86 10.12
CA PRO A 17 -16.20 9.63 9.70
C PRO A 17 -16.42 9.47 8.20
N GLY A 18 -15.36 9.21 7.44
CA GLY A 18 -15.49 9.09 5.98
C GLY A 18 -14.68 10.12 5.21
N GLN A 19 -14.50 11.31 5.78
CA GLN A 19 -14.03 12.47 5.03
C GLN A 19 -12.52 12.69 5.15
N SER A 20 -11.94 13.31 4.13
CA SER A 20 -10.56 13.81 4.15
C SER A 20 -10.55 15.24 4.68
N TYR A 21 -9.56 15.56 5.52
CA TYR A 21 -9.46 16.87 6.17
C TYR A 21 -8.11 17.50 5.93
N CYS A 22 -8.10 18.83 5.79
CA CYS A 22 -6.88 19.62 5.73
C CYS A 22 -6.85 20.62 6.88
N PHE A 23 -5.68 20.74 7.51
CA PHE A 23 -5.43 21.61 8.64
C PHE A 23 -4.36 22.64 8.32
N VAL A 24 -4.59 23.87 8.77
CA VAL A 24 -3.61 24.94 8.85
C VAL A 24 -3.64 25.47 10.27
N VAL A 25 -2.48 25.86 10.79
CA VAL A 25 -2.35 26.43 12.12
C VAL A 25 -1.63 27.76 12.05
N ALA A 26 -1.96 28.67 12.97
CA ALA A 26 -1.25 29.92 13.16
C ALA A 26 -1.02 30.13 14.67
N ALA A 27 0.07 30.81 15.02
CA ALA A 27 0.28 31.24 16.39
C ALA A 27 -0.74 32.34 16.74
N PHE A 28 -1.51 32.14 17.81
CA PHE A 28 -2.42 33.14 18.34
C PHE A 28 -1.84 33.75 19.62
N ILE A 29 -1.57 35.05 19.61
CA ILE A 29 -1.00 35.77 20.76
C ILE A 29 -2.04 36.78 21.26
N PRO A 30 -2.78 36.45 22.34
CA PRO A 30 -3.94 37.23 22.76
C PRO A 30 -3.58 38.65 23.24
N SER A 31 -2.34 38.85 23.73
CA SER A 31 -1.84 40.14 24.20
C SER A 31 -1.56 41.15 23.08
N ARG A 32 -1.56 40.75 21.81
CA ARG A 32 -1.34 41.66 20.68
C ARG A 32 -2.62 42.45 20.31
N PRO A 33 -2.48 43.60 19.62
CA PRO A 33 -3.61 44.28 18.99
C PRO A 33 -4.38 43.35 18.07
N LYS A 34 -5.72 43.48 18.01
CA LYS A 34 -6.61 42.57 17.26
C LYS A 34 -6.14 42.26 15.83
N ALA A 35 -5.58 43.25 15.13
CA ALA A 35 -5.11 43.09 13.76
C ALA A 35 -3.87 42.18 13.61
N THR A 36 -3.12 41.92 14.69
CA THR A 36 -1.84 41.17 14.67
C THR A 36 -1.80 40.01 15.66
N GLN A 37 -2.96 39.63 16.20
CA GLN A 37 -3.09 38.49 17.12
C GLN A 37 -2.74 37.17 16.44
N GLN A 38 -3.04 37.03 15.14
CA GLN A 38 -2.69 35.85 14.35
C GLN A 38 -1.32 36.04 13.69
N GLY A 39 -0.46 35.03 13.86
CA GLY A 39 0.79 34.91 13.13
C GLY A 39 0.58 34.44 11.69
N ALA A 40 1.68 34.13 11.01
CA ALA A 40 1.62 33.52 9.68
C ALA A 40 0.96 32.14 9.73
N LEU A 41 0.17 31.82 8.71
CA LEU A 41 -0.40 30.49 8.53
C LEU A 41 0.72 29.49 8.21
N SER A 42 0.62 28.30 8.79
CA SER A 42 1.47 27.16 8.44
C SER A 42 1.16 26.67 7.02
N ARG A 43 2.03 25.80 6.51
CA ARG A 43 1.66 24.93 5.39
C ARG A 43 0.40 24.13 5.73
N GLN A 44 -0.43 23.92 4.73
CA GLN A 44 -1.59 23.04 4.83
C GLN A 44 -1.15 21.59 4.88
N LEU A 45 -1.67 20.84 5.85
CA LEU A 45 -1.47 19.40 5.98
C LEU A 45 -2.80 18.70 5.79
N CYS A 46 -2.88 17.81 4.82
CA CYS A 46 -4.09 17.06 4.51
C CYS A 46 -3.94 15.60 4.94
N LEU A 47 -4.91 15.11 5.67
CA LEU A 47 -5.08 13.69 5.91
C LEU A 47 -5.98 13.16 4.78
N GLN A 48 -5.34 12.51 3.81
CA GLN A 48 -6.06 11.71 2.84
C GLN A 48 -6.58 10.48 3.58
N ARG A 49 -7.87 10.17 3.43
CA ARG A 49 -8.43 8.88 3.87
C ARG A 49 -7.45 7.78 3.53
N GLY A 50 -7.17 6.88 4.49
CA GLY A 50 -6.35 5.69 4.27
C GLY A 50 -6.74 5.05 2.96
N SER A 51 -5.95 5.33 1.93
CA SER A 51 -6.01 4.60 0.70
C SER A 51 -5.71 3.18 1.12
N ASP A 52 -6.56 2.23 0.74
CA ASP A 52 -6.10 0.85 0.68
C ASP A 52 -4.69 0.89 0.09
N VAL A 53 -3.71 0.35 0.78
CA VAL A 53 -2.30 0.38 0.36
C VAL A 53 -2.10 -0.15 -1.07
N LEU A 54 -3.11 -0.84 -1.60
CA LEU A 54 -3.22 -1.30 -2.97
C LEU A 54 -3.68 -0.21 -3.96
N GLN A 55 -4.54 0.72 -3.54
CA GLN A 55 -5.15 1.74 -4.38
C GLN A 55 -4.24 2.97 -4.62
N GLU A 56 -3.20 3.15 -3.79
CA GLU A 56 -2.14 4.14 -3.99
C GLU A 56 -0.91 3.60 -4.74
N LEU A 57 -0.96 2.35 -5.23
CA LEU A 57 0.07 1.84 -6.11
C LEU A 57 -0.03 2.55 -7.47
N SER A 58 1.03 3.27 -7.86
CA SER A 58 1.18 3.81 -9.21
C SER A 58 0.90 2.73 -10.26
N LEU A 59 0.40 3.11 -11.43
CA LEU A 59 0.21 2.19 -12.57
C LEU A 59 1.47 1.36 -12.85
N GLU A 60 2.65 1.91 -12.60
CA GLU A 60 3.93 1.23 -12.73
C GLU A 60 4.09 0.06 -11.75
N ALA A 61 3.63 0.21 -10.51
CA ALA A 61 3.71 -0.85 -9.50
C ALA A 61 2.79 -2.02 -9.84
N TRP A 62 1.62 -1.76 -10.44
CA TRP A 62 0.71 -2.80 -10.90
C TRP A 62 1.32 -3.65 -12.03
N ILE A 63 2.04 -3.02 -12.97
CA ILE A 63 2.72 -3.73 -14.05
C ILE A 63 3.76 -4.71 -13.50
N LEU A 64 4.55 -4.27 -12.51
CA LEU A 64 5.57 -5.13 -11.87
C LEU A 64 4.93 -6.32 -11.12
N ILE A 65 3.83 -6.09 -10.40
CA ILE A 65 3.11 -7.16 -9.68
C ILE A 65 2.58 -8.20 -10.67
N VAL A 66 1.92 -7.77 -11.75
CA VAL A 66 1.38 -8.70 -12.75
C VAL A 66 2.49 -9.50 -13.42
N LEU A 67 3.60 -8.85 -13.79
CA LEU A 67 4.73 -9.52 -14.44
C LEU A 67 5.39 -10.54 -13.51
N THR A 68 5.60 -10.19 -12.24
CA THR A 68 6.21 -11.10 -11.25
C THR A 68 5.32 -12.31 -10.97
N VAL A 69 4.02 -12.12 -10.82
CA VAL A 69 3.08 -13.24 -10.64
C VAL A 69 3.06 -14.14 -11.87
N ALA A 70 3.03 -13.57 -13.08
CA ALA A 70 3.02 -14.35 -14.32
C ALA A 70 4.29 -15.22 -14.48
N THR A 71 5.47 -14.66 -14.18
CA THR A 71 6.74 -15.41 -14.28
C THR A 71 6.79 -16.57 -13.28
N ILE A 72 6.31 -16.39 -12.04
CA ILE A 72 6.24 -17.45 -11.03
C ILE A 72 5.34 -18.60 -11.52
N ILE A 73 4.18 -18.28 -12.08
CA ILE A 73 3.23 -19.29 -12.60
C ILE A 73 3.88 -20.09 -13.74
N ILE A 74 4.54 -19.41 -14.69
CA ILE A 74 5.21 -20.06 -15.82
C ILE A 74 6.31 -21.01 -15.33
N ILE A 75 7.16 -20.56 -14.40
CA ILE A 75 8.24 -21.39 -13.84
C ILE A 75 7.65 -22.60 -13.11
N ALA A 76 6.62 -22.40 -12.29
CA ALA A 76 5.95 -23.47 -11.57
C ALA A 76 5.34 -24.50 -12.54
N ALA A 77 4.69 -24.05 -13.61
CA ALA A 77 4.14 -24.92 -14.65
C ALA A 77 5.22 -25.73 -15.36
N ILE A 78 6.35 -25.12 -15.71
CA ILE A 78 7.50 -25.82 -16.32
C ILE A 78 8.07 -26.86 -15.36
N VAL A 79 8.26 -26.53 -14.08
CA VAL A 79 8.79 -27.46 -13.08
C VAL A 79 7.84 -28.64 -12.87
N LEU A 80 6.53 -28.38 -12.78
CA LEU A 80 5.51 -29.42 -12.67
C LEU A 80 5.49 -30.30 -13.92
N TYR A 81 5.53 -29.71 -15.11
CA TYR A 81 5.61 -30.44 -16.37
C TYR A 81 6.87 -31.31 -16.43
N CYS A 82 8.04 -30.77 -16.13
CA CYS A 82 9.30 -31.52 -16.10
C CYS A 82 9.27 -32.64 -15.05
N LYS A 83 8.67 -32.43 -13.87
CA LYS A 83 8.53 -33.49 -12.87
C LYS A 83 7.56 -34.58 -13.30
N CYS A 84 6.44 -34.22 -13.91
CA CYS A 84 5.47 -35.18 -14.47
C CYS A 84 6.09 -35.98 -15.65
N CYS A 85 6.78 -35.32 -16.57
CA CYS A 85 7.46 -35.97 -17.70
C CYS A 85 8.63 -36.85 -17.24
N ARG A 86 9.42 -36.41 -16.25
CA ARG A 86 10.52 -37.21 -15.66
C ARG A 86 9.98 -38.41 -14.87
N HIS A 87 8.87 -38.25 -14.14
CA HIS A 87 8.21 -39.36 -13.45
C HIS A 87 7.68 -40.39 -14.44
N ARG A 88 7.07 -39.95 -15.55
CA ARG A 88 6.57 -40.83 -16.61
C ARG A 88 7.70 -41.58 -17.33
N ASN A 89 8.82 -40.91 -17.66
CA ASN A 89 9.97 -41.56 -18.28
C ASN A 89 10.69 -42.55 -17.35
N ARG A 90 10.79 -42.28 -16.04
CA ARG A 90 11.37 -43.24 -15.09
C ARG A 90 10.53 -44.52 -14.97
N ASN A 91 9.21 -44.41 -14.97
CA ASN A 91 8.33 -45.58 -14.91
C ASN A 91 8.31 -46.38 -16.23
N LEU A 92 8.49 -45.73 -17.39
CA LEU A 92 8.65 -46.46 -18.66
C LEU A 92 9.97 -47.24 -18.75
N HIS A 93 11.07 -46.70 -18.21
CA HIS A 93 12.37 -47.37 -18.27
C HIS A 93 12.49 -48.57 -17.31
N THR A 94 11.66 -48.65 -16.27
CA THR A 94 11.52 -49.83 -15.41
C THR A 94 10.66 -50.94 -16.04
N THR A 95 9.80 -50.62 -17.02
CA THR A 95 8.96 -51.62 -17.69
C THR A 95 9.68 -52.32 -18.85
N GLN A 96 10.71 -51.71 -19.47
CA GLN A 96 11.44 -52.35 -20.57
C GLN A 96 12.56 -53.32 -20.15
N SER A 97 12.96 -53.38 -18.87
CA SER A 97 14.03 -54.28 -18.40
C SER A 97 13.53 -55.63 -17.87
N SER A 98 12.26 -55.98 -18.07
CA SER A 98 11.71 -57.27 -17.62
C SER A 98 10.91 -57.93 -18.74
N SER A 99 11.64 -58.50 -19.70
CA SER A 99 11.14 -59.61 -20.53
C SER A 99 12.03 -60.82 -20.28
N PRO A 100 11.49 -61.97 -19.85
CA PRO A 100 12.23 -63.20 -19.67
C PRO A 100 12.36 -63.95 -21.01
N ILE A 101 13.49 -64.65 -21.16
CA ILE A 101 13.79 -65.95 -21.81
C ILE A 101 15.25 -65.90 -22.25
#